data_AF-A0A2D8YBT1-F1
#
_entry.id   AF-A0A2D8YBT1-F1
#
_cell.length_a   1.000
_cell.length_b   1.000
_cell.length_c   1.000
_cell.angle_alpha   90.00
_cell.angle_beta   90.00
_cell.angle_gamma   90.00
#
_symmetry.space_group_name_H-M   'P 1'
#
loop_
_entity.id
_entity.type
_entity.pdbx_description
1 polymer ?
#
loop_
_entity_poly.entity_id
_entity_poly.type
_entity_poly.pdbx_seq_one_letter_code
_entity_poly.pdbx_strand_id
1 'polypeptide(L)'
;MRTIATAATAIFLMAGGSAPLGAEPSSAPRAKLVHCGAQDCLKISGRRDSTSVIVRVNGEPVLVEGGTRWRTKLPVARLRRMSPRFARTASVTLSNPLSSTETTYEIDLPIGLLGGTTPLAALEVTAW
;
A
#
# COMPACT_ATOMS: atom_id res chain seq x y z
N MET A 1 -36.48 52.41 -44.32
CA MET A 1 -35.75 52.74 -43.07
C MET A 1 -34.71 51.62 -42.90
N ARG A 2 -33.41 51.74 -43.27
CA ARG A 2 -32.31 52.56 -42.69
C ARG A 2 -32.32 52.44 -41.14
N THR A 3 -31.32 51.99 -40.39
CA THR A 3 -29.88 51.72 -40.62
C THR A 3 -29.24 51.22 -39.28
N ILE A 4 -28.09 50.49 -39.33
CA ILE A 4 -26.93 50.52 -38.38
C ILE A 4 -27.15 49.85 -36.98
N ALA A 5 -26.23 49.17 -36.27
CA ALA A 5 -24.76 49.10 -36.24
C ALA A 5 -24.26 47.76 -35.64
N THR A 6 -23.01 47.48 -35.98
CA THR A 6 -22.00 46.57 -35.42
C THR A 6 -21.81 46.60 -33.89
N ALA A 7 -21.44 45.45 -33.32
CA ALA A 7 -20.55 45.39 -32.14
C ALA A 7 -19.70 44.10 -32.18
N ALA A 8 -18.42 44.27 -32.53
CA ALA A 8 -17.35 43.30 -32.32
C ALA A 8 -16.99 43.24 -30.83
N THR A 9 -16.58 42.08 -30.30
CA THR A 9 -15.76 41.86 -29.06
C THR A 9 -15.78 40.34 -28.77
N ALA A 10 -14.77 39.58 -28.39
CA ALA A 10 -13.31 39.62 -28.43
C ALA A 10 -12.89 38.20 -28.01
N ILE A 11 -11.86 37.63 -28.65
CA ILE A 11 -11.29 36.33 -28.29
C ILE A 11 -10.55 36.50 -26.95
N PHE A 12 -10.91 35.72 -25.93
CA PHE A 12 -10.08 35.56 -24.73
C PHE A 12 -9.56 34.13 -24.67
N LEU A 13 -8.26 33.98 -24.96
CA LEU A 13 -7.49 32.79 -24.61
C LEU A 13 -7.48 32.65 -23.09
N MET A 14 -8.08 31.59 -22.55
CA MET A 14 -7.80 31.17 -21.18
C MET A 14 -6.60 30.21 -21.21
N ALA A 15 -5.50 30.69 -20.63
CA ALA A 15 -4.25 29.99 -20.46
C ALA A 15 -4.44 28.67 -19.68
N GLY A 16 -3.84 27.60 -20.21
CA GLY A 16 -3.72 26.32 -19.52
C GLY A 16 -2.85 26.46 -18.27
N GLY A 17 -3.48 26.58 -17.11
CA GLY A 17 -2.84 26.40 -15.82
C GLY A 17 -2.68 24.91 -15.55
N SER A 18 -1.54 24.33 -15.94
CA SER A 18 -1.11 23.01 -15.47
C SER A 18 -0.78 23.13 -13.98
N ALA A 19 -1.79 23.02 -13.11
CA ALA A 19 -1.53 22.85 -11.69
C ALA A 19 -0.67 21.58 -11.53
N PRO A 20 0.44 21.62 -10.78
CA PRO A 20 1.14 20.40 -10.44
C PRO A 20 0.13 19.52 -9.69
N LEU A 21 -0.18 18.35 -10.26
CA LEU A 21 -0.88 17.29 -9.55
C LEU A 21 -0.02 16.97 -8.33
N GLY A 22 -0.36 17.56 -7.19
CA GLY A 22 0.24 17.22 -5.92
C GLY A 22 0.01 15.73 -5.73
N ALA A 23 1.07 14.94 -5.70
CA ALA A 23 0.98 13.54 -5.36
C ALA A 23 0.44 13.47 -3.92
N GLU A 24 -0.84 13.14 -3.78
CA GLU A 24 -1.42 12.89 -2.47
C GLU A 24 -0.57 11.81 -1.78
N PRO A 25 -0.22 12.00 -0.50
CA PRO A 25 0.57 11.01 0.22
C PRO A 25 -0.16 9.67 0.14
N SER A 26 0.44 8.72 -0.58
CA SER A 26 -0.17 7.42 -0.85
C SER A 26 -0.75 6.83 0.45
N SER A 27 -2.08 6.68 0.46
CA SER A 27 -2.83 6.06 1.56
C SER A 27 -2.54 4.57 1.67
N ALA A 28 -1.84 4.00 0.69
CA ALA A 28 -1.47 2.61 0.66
C ALA A 28 -0.62 2.23 1.89
N PRO A 29 -0.93 1.09 2.54
CA PRO A 29 -0.09 0.53 3.57
C PRO A 29 1.33 0.26 3.06
N ARG A 30 2.29 0.25 3.97
CA ARG A 30 3.70 0.00 3.68
C ARG A 30 4.21 -1.14 4.52
N ALA A 31 5.04 -1.99 3.92
CA ALA A 31 5.67 -3.14 4.55
C ALA A 31 7.17 -2.90 4.75
N LYS A 32 7.71 -3.31 5.90
CA LYS A 32 9.15 -3.35 6.16
C LYS A 32 9.50 -4.52 7.06
N LEU A 33 10.58 -5.22 6.74
CA LEU A 33 11.15 -6.22 7.65
C LEU A 33 11.79 -5.53 8.85
N VAL A 34 11.43 -5.97 10.06
CA VAL A 34 11.99 -5.47 11.32
C VAL A 34 12.26 -6.63 12.26
N HIS A 35 13.16 -6.41 13.21
CA HIS A 35 13.36 -7.32 14.31
C HIS A 35 12.28 -7.13 15.39
N CYS A 36 11.76 -8.22 15.97
CA CYS A 36 10.66 -8.18 16.94
C CYS A 36 10.86 -9.15 18.12
N GLY A 37 12.06 -9.16 18.70
CA GLY A 37 12.46 -10.09 19.77
C GLY A 37 13.35 -11.18 19.19
N ALA A 38 13.11 -12.45 19.52
CA ALA A 38 13.93 -13.56 18.99
C ALA A 38 13.71 -13.90 17.50
N GLN A 39 12.88 -13.13 16.78
CA GLN A 39 12.51 -13.41 15.39
C GLN A 39 12.32 -12.13 14.59
N ASP A 40 12.21 -12.28 13.27
CA ASP A 40 11.85 -11.20 12.38
C ASP A 40 10.33 -11.11 12.17
N CYS A 41 9.86 -9.89 12.01
CA CYS A 41 8.47 -9.57 11.72
C CYS A 41 8.38 -8.68 10.47
N LEU A 42 7.31 -8.87 9.72
CA LEU A 42 6.86 -7.85 8.78
C LEU A 42 6.11 -6.77 9.56
N LYS A 43 6.68 -5.57 9.63
CA LYS A 43 5.96 -4.39 10.10
C LYS A 43 5.12 -3.84 8.94
N ILE A 44 3.81 -3.82 9.11
CA ILE A 44 2.88 -3.18 8.19
C ILE A 44 2.34 -1.92 8.88
N SER A 45 2.35 -0.79 8.18
CA SER A 45 1.80 0.48 8.69
C SER A 45 0.94 1.15 7.64
N GLY A 46 -0.14 1.80 8.06
CA GLY A 46 -1.07 2.45 7.15
C GLY A 46 -1.93 3.49 7.83
N ARG A 47 -2.97 3.92 7.11
CA ARG A 47 -4.05 4.76 7.62
C ARG A 47 -5.38 4.05 7.52
N ARG A 48 -6.35 4.48 8.33
CA ARG A 48 -7.75 4.07 8.31
C ARG A 48 -8.61 5.24 8.79
N ASP A 49 -9.87 5.27 8.36
CA ASP A 49 -10.78 6.39 8.65
C ASP A 49 -11.18 6.48 10.12
N SER A 50 -11.29 5.33 10.80
CA SER A 50 -11.62 5.25 12.22
C SER A 50 -11.06 3.98 12.87
N THR A 51 -11.08 3.90 14.20
CA THR A 51 -10.63 2.72 14.95
C THR A 51 -11.52 1.49 14.79
N SER A 52 -12.76 1.67 14.32
CA SER A 52 -13.68 0.56 14.04
C SER A 52 -13.36 -0.18 12.74
N VAL A 53 -12.54 0.40 11.85
CA VAL A 53 -12.08 -0.27 10.64
C VAL A 53 -11.12 -1.41 10.99
N ILE A 54 -11.48 -2.61 10.56
CA ILE A 54 -10.75 -3.85 10.77
C ILE A 54 -9.67 -3.96 9.69
N VAL A 55 -8.44 -4.27 10.12
CA VAL A 55 -7.33 -4.54 9.19
C VAL A 55 -7.21 -6.05 9.03
N ARG A 56 -7.22 -6.51 7.78
CA ARG A 56 -6.99 -7.92 7.41
C ARG A 56 -5.75 -8.01 6.54
N VAL A 57 -4.94 -9.03 6.76
CA VAL A 57 -3.76 -9.36 5.94
C VAL A 57 -4.00 -10.73 5.35
N ASN A 58 -3.95 -10.86 4.03
CA ASN A 58 -4.30 -12.09 3.30
C ASN A 58 -5.65 -12.68 3.75
N GLY A 59 -6.65 -11.81 3.96
CA GLY A 59 -7.99 -12.20 4.41
C GLY A 59 -8.15 -12.51 5.90
N GLU A 60 -7.08 -12.60 6.67
CA GLU A 60 -7.14 -12.84 8.12
C GLU A 60 -7.08 -11.53 8.93
N PRO A 61 -7.93 -11.36 9.95
CA PRO A 61 -7.85 -10.18 10.82
C PRO A 61 -6.55 -10.15 11.63
N VAL A 62 -5.98 -8.96 11.77
CA VAL A 62 -4.78 -8.72 12.56
C VAL A 62 -5.03 -7.63 13.59
N LEU A 63 -4.42 -7.79 14.77
CA LEU A 63 -4.38 -6.74 15.77
C LEU A 63 -3.42 -5.64 15.33
N VAL A 64 -3.85 -4.40 15.50
CA VAL A 64 -3.08 -3.21 15.14
C VAL A 64 -2.94 -2.29 16.34
N GLU A 65 -1.79 -1.66 16.47
CA GLU A 65 -1.51 -0.61 17.42
C GLU A 65 -1.81 0.76 16.78
N GLY A 66 -2.39 1.67 17.55
CA GLY A 66 -2.68 3.05 17.13
C GLY A 66 -4.13 3.30 16.71
N GLY A 67 -4.41 4.56 16.38
CA GLY A 67 -5.74 5.04 15.98
C GLY A 67 -5.95 4.98 14.47
N THR A 68 -6.22 6.13 13.86
CA THR A 68 -6.33 6.28 12.39
C THR A 68 -5.00 6.02 11.68
N ARG A 69 -3.88 6.38 12.30
CA ARG A 69 -2.55 5.88 11.92
C ARG A 69 -2.27 4.62 12.72
N TRP A 70 -2.00 3.53 12.02
CA TRP A 70 -1.87 2.23 12.65
C TRP A 70 -0.63 1.48 12.17
N ARG A 71 -0.21 0.51 12.97
CA ARG A 71 0.85 -0.44 12.64
C ARG A 71 0.58 -1.80 13.24
N THR A 72 1.11 -2.83 12.62
CA THR A 72 1.17 -4.18 13.18
C THR A 72 2.53 -4.79 12.90
N LYS A 73 2.97 -5.69 13.78
CA LYS A 73 4.16 -6.52 13.58
C LYS A 73 3.68 -7.95 13.45
N LEU A 74 3.81 -8.50 12.25
CA LEU A 74 3.41 -9.87 11.96
C LEU A 74 4.64 -10.76 11.90
N PRO A 75 4.78 -11.76 12.79
CA PRO A 75 5.83 -12.76 12.70
C PRO A 75 5.94 -13.36 11.29
N VAL A 76 7.16 -13.46 10.74
CA VAL A 76 7.37 -14.02 9.40
C VAL A 76 6.83 -15.46 9.30
N ALA A 77 6.96 -16.24 10.38
CA ALA A 77 6.38 -17.58 10.45
C ALA A 77 4.85 -17.58 10.34
N ARG A 78 4.16 -16.59 10.90
CA ARG A 78 2.70 -16.44 10.75
C ARG A 78 2.36 -16.02 9.33
N LEU A 79 3.02 -14.99 8.80
CA LEU A 79 2.82 -14.53 7.42
C LEU A 79 3.01 -15.68 6.41
N ARG A 80 4.00 -16.54 6.61
CA ARG A 80 4.28 -17.70 5.75
C ARG A 80 3.14 -18.72 5.72
N ARG A 81 2.39 -18.90 6.81
CA ARG A 81 1.20 -19.78 6.84
C ARG A 81 -0.01 -19.15 6.16
N MET A 82 -0.10 -17.83 6.16
CA MET A 82 -1.19 -17.05 5.56
C MET A 82 -0.99 -16.79 4.07
N SER A 83 0.16 -17.14 3.51
CA SER A 83 0.55 -16.73 2.16
C SER A 83 0.75 -17.94 1.25
N PRO A 84 0.47 -17.79 -0.06
CA PRO A 84 0.95 -18.74 -1.06
C PRO A 84 2.47 -18.90 -0.98
N ARG A 85 2.96 -20.05 -1.42
CA ARG A 85 4.40 -20.32 -1.51
C ARG A 85 5.06 -19.28 -2.43
N PHE A 86 6.17 -18.69 -1.97
CA PHE A 86 6.93 -17.66 -2.71
C PHE A 86 6.17 -16.36 -3.03
N ALA A 87 5.10 -16.05 -2.29
CA ALA A 87 4.38 -14.80 -2.47
C ALA A 87 5.32 -13.58 -2.38
N ARG A 88 5.17 -12.67 -3.34
CA ARG A 88 5.93 -11.41 -3.44
C ARG A 88 5.13 -10.21 -2.96
N THR A 89 3.82 -10.35 -2.86
CA THR A 89 2.91 -9.35 -2.32
C THR A 89 2.10 -9.95 -1.17
N ALA A 90 1.49 -9.08 -0.38
CA ALA A 90 0.42 -9.44 0.55
C ALA A 90 -0.76 -8.50 0.33
N SER A 91 -1.97 -9.03 0.50
CA SER A 91 -3.18 -8.22 0.46
C SER A 91 -3.45 -7.62 1.83
N VAL A 92 -3.74 -6.33 1.88
CA VAL A 92 -4.17 -5.61 3.08
C VAL A 92 -5.54 -5.03 2.83
N THR A 93 -6.55 -5.57 3.51
CA THR A 93 -7.93 -5.10 3.39
C THR A 93 -8.30 -4.30 4.62
N LEU A 94 -8.80 -3.09 4.39
CA LEU A 94 -9.47 -2.25 5.38
C LEU A 94 -10.98 -2.46 5.23
N SER A 95 -11.60 -3.09 6.22
CA SER A 95 -13.02 -3.43 6.22
C SER A 95 -13.75 -2.58 7.25
N ASN A 96 -14.71 -1.76 6.81
CA ASN A 96 -15.54 -0.96 7.69
C ASN A 96 -16.86 -1.71 7.98
N PRO A 97 -17.04 -2.25 9.21
CA PRO A 97 -18.23 -3.03 9.54
C PRO A 97 -19.51 -2.20 9.59
N LEU A 98 -19.41 -0.87 9.70
CA LEU A 98 -20.58 0.02 9.78
C LEU A 98 -21.14 0.39 8.40
N SER A 99 -20.27 0.50 7.39
CA SER A 99 -20.66 0.89 6.03
C SER A 99 -20.61 -0.26 5.03
N SER A 100 -20.21 -1.46 5.46
CA SER A 100 -19.94 -2.62 4.60
C SER A 100 -18.98 -2.32 3.44
N THR A 101 -18.11 -1.32 3.62
CA THR A 101 -17.13 -0.92 2.60
C THR A 101 -15.81 -1.61 2.86
N GLU A 102 -15.21 -2.16 1.82
CA GLU A 102 -13.87 -2.73 1.87
C GLU A 102 -12.95 -2.05 0.87
N THR A 103 -11.71 -1.79 1.29
CA THR A 103 -10.65 -1.30 0.41
C THR A 103 -9.45 -2.21 0.56
N THR A 104 -9.00 -2.80 -0.55
CA THR A 104 -7.87 -3.74 -0.58
C THR A 104 -6.68 -3.10 -1.26
N TYR A 105 -5.52 -3.25 -0.65
CA TYR A 105 -4.23 -2.84 -1.17
C TYR A 105 -3.33 -4.07 -1.35
N GLU A 106 -2.68 -4.17 -2.50
CA GLU A 106 -1.54 -5.07 -2.66
C GLU A 106 -0.26 -4.33 -2.24
N ILE A 107 0.49 -4.92 -1.32
CA ILE A 107 1.76 -4.36 -0.85
C ILE A 107 2.91 -5.30 -1.19
N ASP A 108 4.01 -4.72 -1.66
CA ASP A 108 5.24 -5.49 -1.89
C ASP A 108 5.81 -6.01 -0.58
N LEU A 109 6.18 -7.28 -0.59
CA LEU A 109 6.96 -7.88 0.47
C LEU A 109 8.45 -7.61 0.23
N PRO A 110 9.24 -7.42 1.30
CA PRO A 110 10.69 -7.43 1.21
C PRO A 110 11.20 -8.61 0.39
N ILE A 111 12.17 -8.36 -0.49
CA ILE A 111 12.73 -9.37 -1.38
C ILE A 111 13.19 -10.60 -0.58
N GLY A 112 12.80 -11.78 -1.02
CA GLY A 112 13.19 -13.05 -0.41
C GLY A 112 12.48 -13.38 0.92
N LEU A 113 11.61 -12.52 1.45
CA LEU A 113 10.95 -12.72 2.75
C LEU A 113 10.25 -14.08 2.88
N LEU A 114 9.50 -14.44 1.84
CA LEU A 114 8.78 -15.72 1.73
C LEU A 114 9.44 -16.65 0.71
N GLY A 115 10.72 -16.40 0.40
CA GLY A 115 11.54 -17.26 -0.44
C GLY A 115 11.69 -18.65 0.16
N GLY A 116 12.01 -19.60 -0.72
CA GLY A 116 12.43 -20.93 -0.32
C GLY A 116 13.81 -20.89 0.30
N THR A 117 14.04 -21.77 1.27
CA THR A 117 15.38 -22.12 1.72
C THR A 117 15.82 -23.34 0.95
N THR A 118 16.69 -23.17 -0.05
CA THR A 118 17.32 -24.28 -0.74
C THR A 118 18.66 -24.54 -0.04
N PRO A 119 18.85 -25.67 0.64
CA PRO A 119 20.16 -26.03 1.17
C PRO A 119 21.12 -26.23 -0.01
N LEU A 120 22.20 -25.46 -0.03
CA LEU A 120 23.25 -25.60 -1.03
C LEU A 120 24.29 -26.59 -0.49
N ALA A 121 24.65 -27.61 -1.28
CA ALA A 121 25.67 -28.57 -0.90
C ALA A 121 27.10 -27.98 -1.04
N ALA A 122 27.33 -27.14 -2.04
CA ALA A 122 28.54 -26.34 -2.22
C ALA A 122 28.25 -25.14 -3.12
N LEU A 123 29.02 -24.05 -2.94
CA LEU A 123 29.07 -22.88 -3.84
C LEU A 123 30.55 -22.62 -4.13
N GLU A 124 30.99 -22.87 -5.36
CA GLU A 124 32.35 -22.57 -5.81
C GLU A 124 32.34 -21.24 -6.58
N VAL A 125 33.18 -20.30 -6.16
CA VAL A 125 33.34 -18.98 -6.80
C VAL A 125 34.77 -18.88 -7.31
N THR A 126 34.95 -18.82 -8.62
CA THR A 126 36.25 -18.57 -9.26
C THR A 126 36.30 -17.15 -9.80
N ALA A 127 37.47 -16.53 -9.68
CA ALA A 127 37.80 -15.26 -10.31
C ALA A 127 39.01 -15.48 -11.20
N TRP A 128 38.99 -14.83 -12.37
CA TRP A 128 40.09 -14.83 -13.33
C TRP A 128 40.84 -13.50 -13.22
#